data_AF-A0A0Q9YMX9-F1
#
_entry.id   AF-A0A0Q9YMX9-F1
#
_cell.length_a   1.000
_cell.length_b   1.000
_cell.length_c   1.000
_cell.angle_alpha   90.00
_cell.angle_beta   90.00
_cell.angle_gamma   90.00
#
_symmetry.space_group_name_H-M   'P 1'
#
loop_
_entity.id
_entity.type
_entity.pdbx_description
1 polymer ?
#
loop_
_entity_poly.entity_id
_entity_poly.type
_entity_poly.pdbx_seq_one_letter_code
_entity_poly.pdbx_strand_id
1 'polypeptide(L)'
;MLENYLPILVFMIISMGFGVLLVGIGSLISPTNPNPEKYSQYECGFEPFEDARLKFDVRYYLVAILFIIFDLEVAFLFPWAVILKELSWAPIIAMGIFLLLLLIGFIYEWKKGALEWE
;
A
#
# COMPACT_ATOMS: atom_id res chain seq x y z
N MET A 1 14.38 -23.74 -11.95
CA MET A 1 13.25 -22.88 -11.49
C MET A 1 13.69 -21.78 -10.54
N LEU A 2 14.51 -22.04 -9.50
CA LEU A 2 15.02 -20.96 -8.62
C LEU A 2 16.01 -19.98 -9.30
N GLU A 3 16.71 -20.43 -10.34
CA GLU A 3 17.68 -19.58 -11.06
C GLU A 3 17.04 -18.31 -11.66
N ASN A 4 15.74 -18.35 -11.99
CA ASN A 4 15.01 -17.19 -12.49
C ASN A 4 14.76 -16.12 -11.41
N TYR A 5 14.89 -16.46 -10.13
CA TYR A 5 14.75 -15.50 -9.02
C TYR A 5 16.08 -14.82 -8.67
N LEU A 6 17.22 -15.38 -9.11
CA LEU A 6 18.54 -14.80 -8.85
C LEU A 6 18.68 -13.39 -9.45
N PRO A 7 18.26 -13.11 -10.71
CA PRO A 7 18.28 -11.75 -11.25
C PRO A 7 17.43 -10.76 -10.44
N ILE A 8 16.28 -11.20 -9.92
CA ILE A 8 15.39 -10.37 -9.09
C ILE A 8 16.09 -10.00 -7.79
N LEU A 9 16.71 -10.97 -7.12
CA LEU A 9 17.46 -10.74 -5.89
C LEU A 9 18.64 -9.79 -6.10
N VAL A 10 19.42 -10.01 -7.16
CA VAL A 10 20.54 -9.14 -7.53
C VAL A 10 20.06 -7.72 -7.80
N PHE A 11 18.94 -7.56 -8.52
CA PHE A 11 18.36 -6.25 -8.78
C PHE A 11 17.90 -5.53 -7.51
N MET A 12 17.27 -6.24 -6.57
CA MET A 12 16.89 -5.68 -5.26
C MET A 12 18.11 -5.22 -4.45
N ILE A 13 19.19 -6.00 -4.45
CA ILE A 13 20.43 -5.64 -3.74
C ILE A 13 21.08 -4.41 -4.36
N ILE A 14 21.20 -4.36 -5.70
CA ILE A 14 21.80 -3.23 -6.40
C ILE A 14 20.98 -1.96 -6.19
N SER A 15 19.65 -2.03 -6.34
CA SER A 15 18.77 -0.86 -6.17
C SER A 15 18.78 -0.32 -4.74
N MET A 16 18.71 -1.20 -3.74
CA MET A 16 18.83 -0.81 -2.33
C MET A 16 20.21 -0.23 -2.03
N GLY A 17 21.28 -0.90 -2.49
CA GLY A 17 22.65 -0.44 -2.33
C GLY A 17 22.89 0.91 -2.98
N PHE A 18 22.32 1.15 -4.15
CA PHE A 18 22.38 2.44 -4.85
C PHE A 18 21.65 3.54 -4.07
N GLY A 19 20.45 3.27 -3.55
CA GLY A 19 19.72 4.22 -2.69
C GLY A 19 20.52 4.61 -1.44
N VAL A 20 21.09 3.62 -0.75
CA VAL A 20 21.94 3.84 0.43
C VAL A 20 23.22 4.59 0.05
N LEU A 21 23.85 4.26 -1.07
CA LEU A 21 25.05 4.93 -1.56
C LEU A 21 24.79 6.41 -1.83
N LEU A 22 23.69 6.75 -2.51
CA LEU A 22 23.35 8.14 -2.82
C LEU A 22 23.06 8.95 -1.54
N VAL A 23 22.31 8.39 -0.59
CA VAL A 23 22.07 9.03 0.72
C VAL A 23 23.39 9.18 1.47
N GLY A 24 24.25 8.16 1.45
CA GLY A 24 25.58 8.17 2.08
C GLY A 24 26.49 9.24 1.49
N ILE A 25 26.61 9.32 0.17
CA ILE A 25 27.35 10.38 -0.53
C ILE A 25 26.80 11.76 -0.16
N GLY A 26 25.46 11.92 -0.18
CA GLY A 26 24.81 13.17 0.23
C GLY A 26 25.18 13.57 1.65
N SER A 27 25.15 12.64 2.60
CA SER A 27 25.53 12.90 3.99
C SER A 27 27.02 13.19 4.20
N LEU A 28 27.90 12.62 3.37
CA LEU A 28 29.36 12.81 3.47
C LEU A 28 29.82 14.14 2.85
N ILE A 29 29.20 14.54 1.74
CA ILE A 29 29.55 15.77 1.01
C ILE A 29 28.83 17.00 1.59
N SER A 30 27.64 16.82 2.19
CA SER A 30 26.85 17.93 2.71
C SER A 30 27.59 18.71 3.80
N PRO A 31 27.57 20.06 3.77
CA PRO A 31 28.05 20.88 4.87
C PRO A 31 27.25 20.62 6.15
N THR A 32 27.94 20.21 7.22
CA THR A 32 27.32 19.97 8.53
C THR A 32 27.40 21.26 9.37
N ASN A 33 26.28 21.99 9.48
CA ASN A 33 26.17 23.15 10.37
C ASN A 33 24.92 23.00 11.27
N PRO A 34 25.02 22.20 12.35
CA PRO A 34 23.92 21.92 13.26
C PRO A 34 23.52 23.20 14.01
N ASN A 35 22.23 23.51 14.02
CA ASN A 35 21.67 24.64 14.74
C ASN A 35 20.34 24.16 15.36
N PRO A 36 20.07 24.43 16.65
CA PRO A 36 18.77 24.13 17.27
C PRO A 36 17.56 24.54 16.41
N GLU A 37 17.62 25.71 15.78
CA GLU A 37 16.56 26.22 14.89
C GLU A 37 16.41 25.45 13.58
N LYS A 38 17.45 24.73 13.12
CA LYS A 38 17.34 23.83 11.95
C LYS A 38 16.73 22.48 12.32
N TYR A 39 16.72 22.14 13.60
CA TYR A 39 16.17 20.89 14.12
C TYR A 39 14.79 21.07 14.75
N SER A 40 14.30 22.32 14.88
CA SER A 40 12.94 22.60 15.34
C SER A 40 11.92 22.20 14.27
N GLN A 41 10.71 21.86 14.72
CA GLN A 41 9.61 21.52 13.82
C GLN A 41 9.18 22.76 13.03
N TYR A 42 8.82 22.56 11.75
CA TYR A 42 8.33 23.65 10.92
C TYR A 42 6.89 24.02 11.31
N GLU A 43 6.72 25.21 11.92
CA GLU A 43 5.41 25.79 12.28
C GLU A 43 5.37 27.29 11.90
N CYS A 44 5.70 27.61 10.64
CA CYS A 44 5.69 29.00 10.12
C CYS A 44 6.49 30.03 10.96
N GLY A 45 7.52 29.59 11.68
CA GLY A 45 8.37 30.45 12.52
C GLY A 45 7.93 30.57 13.98
N PHE A 46 6.94 29.77 14.40
CA PHE A 46 6.50 29.67 15.79
C PHE A 46 6.90 28.33 16.41
N GLU A 47 6.83 28.25 17.74
CA GLU A 47 6.93 26.98 18.44
C GLU A 47 5.62 26.19 18.27
N PRO A 48 5.67 24.85 18.13
CA PRO A 48 4.47 24.03 18.02
C PRO A 48 3.50 24.28 19.17
N PHE A 49 2.27 24.67 18.83
CA PHE A 49 1.26 25.08 19.81
C PHE A 49 0.54 23.90 20.48
N GLU A 50 0.44 22.76 19.79
CA GLU A 50 -0.37 21.61 20.20
C GLU A 50 0.41 20.28 20.21
N ASP A 51 -0.09 19.31 20.99
CA ASP A 51 0.40 17.93 20.96
C ASP A 51 0.05 17.29 19.62
N ALA A 52 1.04 16.69 18.94
CA ALA A 52 0.88 16.01 17.66
C ALA A 52 0.01 14.74 17.73
N ARG A 53 -0.43 14.32 18.93
CA ARG A 53 -1.26 13.14 19.16
C ARG A 53 -2.75 13.42 18.99
N LEU A 54 -3.12 13.95 17.83
CA LEU A 54 -4.52 14.14 17.47
C LEU A 54 -5.17 12.81 17.07
N LYS A 55 -6.48 12.69 17.32
CA LYS A 55 -7.26 11.56 16.81
C LYS A 55 -7.35 11.69 15.29
N PHE A 56 -6.72 10.76 14.59
CA PHE A 56 -6.87 10.65 13.15
C PHE A 56 -8.28 10.21 12.79
N ASP A 57 -8.71 10.64 11.60
CA ASP A 57 -10.03 10.31 11.10
C ASP A 57 -10.20 8.80 10.90
N VAL A 58 -11.36 8.26 11.28
CA VAL A 58 -11.69 6.83 11.13
C VAL A 58 -11.79 6.45 9.64
N ARG A 59 -11.97 7.41 8.74
CA ARG A 59 -12.01 7.19 7.28
C ARG A 59 -10.79 6.43 6.76
N TYR A 60 -9.58 6.69 7.28
CA TYR A 60 -8.38 5.95 6.88
C TYR A 60 -8.46 4.46 7.23
N TYR A 61 -9.04 4.14 8.38
CA TYR A 61 -9.25 2.76 8.82
C TYR A 61 -10.29 2.03 7.97
N LEU A 62 -11.39 2.70 7.61
CA LEU A 62 -12.41 2.13 6.73
C LEU A 62 -11.82 1.77 5.36
N VAL A 63 -11.07 2.69 4.73
CA VAL A 63 -10.41 2.43 3.45
C VAL A 63 -9.39 1.29 3.54
N ALA A 64 -8.62 1.22 4.64
CA ALA A 64 -7.63 0.16 4.83
C ALA A 64 -8.26 -1.24 4.94
N ILE A 65 -9.38 -1.38 5.68
CA ILE A 65 -10.09 -2.66 5.78
C ILE A 65 -10.69 -3.06 4.43
N LEU A 66 -11.32 -2.12 3.74
CA LEU A 66 -11.87 -2.38 2.41
C LEU A 66 -10.78 -2.86 1.46
N PHE A 67 -9.62 -2.18 1.46
CA PHE A 67 -8.47 -2.59 0.66
C PHE A 67 -8.00 -4.02 0.98
N ILE A 68 -7.90 -4.39 2.26
CA ILE A 68 -7.50 -5.75 2.66
C ILE A 68 -8.48 -6.80 2.15
N ILE A 69 -9.79 -6.52 2.23
CA ILE A 69 -10.82 -7.42 1.73
C ILE A 69 -10.66 -7.59 0.21
N PHE A 70 -10.58 -6.49 -0.54
CA PHE A 70 -10.38 -6.53 -2.00
C PHE A 70 -9.07 -7.22 -2.42
N ASP A 71 -7.97 -6.99 -1.70
CA ASP A 71 -6.68 -7.63 -1.99
C ASP A 71 -6.77 -9.16 -1.82
N LEU A 72 -7.45 -9.61 -0.76
CA LEU A 72 -7.72 -11.02 -0.52
C LEU A 72 -8.62 -11.62 -1.62
N GLU A 73 -9.63 -10.90 -2.10
CA GLU A 73 -10.46 -11.35 -3.22
C GLU A 73 -9.63 -11.58 -4.50
N VAL A 74 -8.75 -10.63 -4.82
CA VAL A 74 -7.85 -10.72 -5.97
C VAL A 74 -6.89 -11.90 -5.83
N ALA A 75 -6.41 -12.18 -4.62
CA ALA A 75 -5.59 -13.37 -4.35
C ALA A 75 -6.33 -14.69 -4.68
N PHE A 76 -7.66 -14.76 -4.51
CA PHE A 76 -8.47 -15.91 -4.96
C PHE A 76 -8.74 -15.92 -6.47
N LEU A 77 -8.83 -14.75 -7.10
CA LEU A 77 -9.06 -14.64 -8.54
C LEU A 77 -7.83 -15.07 -9.35
N PHE A 78 -6.61 -14.83 -8.88
CA PHE A 78 -5.40 -15.14 -9.62
C PHE A 78 -5.26 -16.63 -10.00
N PRO A 79 -5.32 -17.59 -9.06
CA PRO A 79 -5.24 -19.01 -9.42
C PRO A 79 -6.34 -19.42 -10.41
N TRP A 80 -7.57 -18.96 -10.19
CA TRP A 80 -8.71 -19.25 -11.07
C TRP A 80 -8.51 -18.70 -12.49
N ALA A 81 -8.00 -17.47 -12.61
CA ALA A 81 -7.73 -16.82 -13.88
C ALA A 81 -6.61 -17.53 -14.68
N VAL A 82 -5.57 -18.01 -13.99
CA VAL A 82 -4.44 -18.71 -14.62
C VAL A 82 -4.88 -20.00 -15.32
N ILE A 83 -5.80 -20.76 -14.70
CA ILE A 83 -6.27 -22.05 -15.26
C ILE A 83 -7.61 -21.97 -15.98
N LEU A 84 -8.14 -20.76 -16.23
CA LEU A 84 -9.50 -20.54 -16.76
C LEU A 84 -9.83 -21.36 -18.03
N LYS A 85 -8.85 -21.57 -18.91
CA LYS A 85 -9.03 -22.34 -20.15
C LYS A 85 -9.21 -23.85 -19.93
N GLU A 86 -8.80 -24.35 -18.78
CA GLU A 86 -8.85 -25.76 -18.38
C GLU A 86 -10.06 -26.07 -17.48
N LEU A 87 -10.80 -25.03 -17.09
CA LEU A 87 -11.96 -25.15 -16.20
C LEU A 87 -13.19 -25.69 -16.92
N SER A 88 -13.94 -26.54 -16.22
CA SER A 88 -15.31 -26.89 -16.59
C SER A 88 -16.29 -25.78 -16.16
N TRP A 89 -17.56 -25.91 -16.55
CA TRP A 89 -18.59 -24.91 -16.23
C TRP A 89 -18.81 -24.68 -14.73
N ALA A 90 -18.62 -25.70 -13.89
CA ALA A 90 -18.91 -25.58 -12.46
C ALA A 90 -18.01 -24.57 -11.72
N PRO A 91 -16.67 -24.62 -11.82
CA PRO A 91 -15.78 -23.60 -11.26
C PRO A 91 -15.98 -22.19 -11.83
N ILE A 92 -16.41 -22.07 -13.09
CA ILE A 92 -16.73 -20.76 -13.71
C ILE A 92 -17.97 -20.16 -13.04
N ILE A 93 -19.03 -20.96 -12.88
CA ILE A 93 -20.27 -20.53 -12.21
C ILE A 93 -19.99 -20.20 -10.74
N ALA A 94 -19.21 -21.03 -10.04
CA ALA A 94 -18.85 -20.80 -8.64
C ALA A 94 -18.10 -19.47 -8.46
N MET A 95 -17.13 -19.16 -9.33
CA MET A 95 -16.43 -17.87 -9.30
C MET A 95 -17.35 -16.71 -9.69
N GLY A 96 -18.26 -16.91 -10.64
CA GLY A 96 -19.28 -15.91 -10.98
C GLY A 96 -20.18 -15.56 -9.78
N ILE A 97 -20.59 -16.56 -8.99
CA ILE A 97 -21.36 -16.34 -7.76
C ILE A 97 -20.52 -15.63 -6.71
N PHE A 98 -19.25 -16.03 -6.53
CA PHE A 98 -18.32 -15.37 -5.62
C PHE A 98 -18.17 -13.88 -5.94
N LEU A 99 -17.86 -13.54 -7.19
CA LEU A 99 -17.76 -12.15 -7.65
C LEU A 99 -19.06 -11.36 -7.48
N LEU A 100 -20.20 -11.99 -7.71
CA LEU A 100 -21.51 -11.34 -7.53
C LEU A 100 -21.78 -11.02 -6.05
N LEU A 101 -21.45 -11.91 -5.12
CA LEU A 101 -21.59 -11.65 -3.69
C LEU A 101 -20.72 -10.48 -3.25
N LEU A 102 -19.49 -10.40 -3.76
CA LEU A 102 -18.57 -9.30 -3.48
C LEU A 102 -19.04 -7.98 -4.06
N LEU A 103 -19.54 -8.00 -5.30
CA LEU A 103 -20.14 -6.83 -5.93
C LEU A 103 -21.32 -6.28 -5.12
N ILE A 104 -22.15 -7.15 -4.54
CA ILE A 104 -23.24 -6.74 -3.65
C ILE A 104 -22.70 -6.08 -2.38
N GLY A 105 -21.66 -6.65 -1.75
CA GLY A 105 -20.97 -6.06 -0.60
C GLY A 105 -20.43 -4.67 -0.90
N PHE A 106 -19.72 -4.54 -2.02
CA PHE A 106 -19.17 -3.26 -2.48
C PHE A 106 -20.25 -2.21 -2.73
N ILE A 107 -21.35 -2.59 -3.42
CA ILE A 107 -22.48 -1.67 -3.66
C ILE A 107 -23.10 -1.22 -2.34
N TYR A 108 -23.21 -2.11 -1.35
CA TYR A 108 -23.73 -1.77 -0.03
C TYR A 108 -22.83 -0.75 0.70
N GLU A 109 -21.52 -0.98 0.70
CA GLU A 109 -20.53 -0.09 1.32
C GLU A 109 -20.49 1.28 0.66
N TRP A 110 -20.55 1.31 -0.68
CA TRP A 110 -20.69 2.56 -1.44
C TRP A 110 -21.94 3.31 -0.99
N LYS A 111 -23.11 2.65 -1.00
CA LYS A 111 -24.37 3.29 -0.60
C LYS A 111 -24.37 3.75 0.86
N LYS A 112 -23.52 3.19 1.71
CA LYS A 112 -23.34 3.58 3.11
C LYS A 112 -22.36 4.73 3.30
N GLY A 113 -21.74 5.24 2.22
CA GLY A 113 -20.79 6.34 2.29
C GLY A 113 -19.42 5.94 2.86
N ALA A 114 -19.11 4.64 2.93
CA ALA A 114 -17.82 4.17 3.46
C ALA A 114 -16.62 4.62 2.61
N LEU A 115 -16.88 5.02 1.36
CA LEU A 115 -15.91 5.50 0.38
C LEU A 115 -15.98 7.02 0.16
N GLU A 116 -16.88 7.73 0.84
CA GLU A 116 -17.04 9.17 0.69
C GLU A 116 -15.93 9.90 1.48
N TRP A 117 -15.32 10.89 0.83
CA TRP A 117 -14.16 11.62 1.35
C TRP A 117 -14.42 13.12 1.52
N GLU A 118 -15.69 13.50 1.59
CA GLU A 118 -16.15 14.85 1.96
C GLU A 118 -16.42 14.95 3.46
#